data_AF-A0A9E3AAJ8-F1
#
_entry.id   AF-A0A9E3AAJ8-F1
#
_cell.length_a   1.000
_cell.length_b   1.000
_cell.length_c   1.000
_cell.angle_alpha   90.00
_cell.angle_beta   90.00
_cell.angle_gamma   90.00
#
_symmetry.space_group_name_H-M   'P 1'
#
loop_
_entity.id
_entity.type
_entity.pdbx_description
1 polymer ?
#
loop_
_entity_poly.entity_id
_entity_poly.type
_entity_poly.pdbx_seq_one_letter_code
_entity_poly.pdbx_strand_id
1 'polypeptide(L)'
;MPTPEWIQIVAVTALAFAAYMRQLEAHRQLRVTLLALLAIVATWGAKLSGRWIGPHAESILWDWLPGALMLIPYWQVGQFFTAPDPAVEARLSHWDSIIFQQLGVKPAKTRITTSISTYLELAYLLVYPLVPLGLIALYATGLRSQVSFYWIVVLSATYICFGFTLAIPARPPRTLSEYKGFQMPPTRVRALNREILNHASIQAITCPSAHVASALAAALVIVHLHTWLGTFFLWAAFSIAAATIVGGYHYVADVLLAALIALLVFAIASFM
;
A
#
# COMPACT_ATOMS: atom_id res chain seq x y z
N MET A 1 13.41 1.63 21.88
CA MET A 1 12.43 0.95 21.01
C MET A 1 13.15 0.49 19.75
N PRO A 2 12.80 -0.66 19.16
CA PRO A 2 13.36 -1.09 17.89
C PRO A 2 13.05 -0.03 16.82
N THR A 3 14.05 0.29 16.01
CA THR A 3 14.00 1.36 15.03
C THR A 3 13.45 0.82 13.70
N PRO A 4 12.53 1.52 13.02
CA PRO A 4 11.72 0.95 11.93
C PRO A 4 12.53 0.46 10.72
N GLU A 5 13.80 0.85 10.58
CA GLU A 5 14.68 0.41 9.49
C GLU A 5 14.95 -1.09 9.48
N TRP A 6 14.89 -1.80 10.61
CA TRP A 6 15.08 -3.25 10.61
C TRP A 6 13.96 -3.92 9.80
N ILE A 7 12.72 -3.40 9.87
CA ILE A 7 11.57 -3.90 9.12
C ILE A 7 11.85 -3.77 7.62
N GLN A 8 12.41 -2.63 7.20
CA GLN A 8 12.83 -2.39 5.82
C GLN A 8 13.88 -3.41 5.36
N ILE A 9 14.97 -3.55 6.14
CA ILE A 9 16.10 -4.43 5.79
C ILE A 9 15.63 -5.88 5.70
N VAL A 10 14.84 -6.34 6.67
CA VAL A 10 14.27 -7.69 6.67
C VAL A 10 13.38 -7.90 5.46
N ALA A 11 12.48 -6.97 5.14
CA ALA A 11 11.57 -7.11 4.00
C ALA A 11 12.33 -7.19 2.67
N VAL A 12 13.25 -6.25 2.39
CA VAL A 12 13.98 -6.24 1.11
C VAL A 12 14.90 -7.45 0.96
N THR A 13 15.49 -7.93 2.05
CA THR A 13 16.39 -9.08 2.05
C THR A 13 15.59 -10.38 1.89
N ALA A 14 14.46 -10.51 2.58
CA ALA A 14 13.56 -11.65 2.43
C ALA A 14 13.02 -11.76 1.00
N LEU A 15 12.65 -10.64 0.37
CA LEU A 15 12.24 -10.61 -1.04
C LEU A 15 13.37 -10.98 -1.98
N ALA A 16 14.59 -10.48 -1.76
CA ALA A 16 15.76 -10.88 -2.55
C ALA A 16 16.01 -12.39 -2.43
N PHE A 17 16.02 -12.93 -1.20
CA PHE A 17 16.18 -14.36 -0.97
C PHE A 17 15.07 -15.19 -1.62
N ALA A 18 13.81 -14.77 -1.50
CA ALA A 18 12.66 -15.43 -2.11
C ALA A 18 12.77 -15.49 -3.65
N ALA A 19 13.39 -14.49 -4.29
CA ALA A 19 13.59 -14.48 -5.74
C ALA A 19 14.54 -15.60 -6.21
N TYR A 20 15.55 -15.93 -5.41
CA TYR A 20 16.44 -17.08 -5.67
C TYR A 20 15.77 -18.41 -5.37
N MET A 21 15.03 -18.50 -4.25
CA MET A 21 14.29 -19.71 -3.88
C MET A 21 13.22 -20.10 -4.92
N ARG A 22 12.55 -19.12 -5.51
CA ARG A 22 11.56 -19.32 -6.57
C ARG A 22 12.16 -19.47 -7.98
N GLN A 23 13.48 -19.42 -8.10
CA GLN A 23 14.20 -19.56 -9.37
C GLN A 23 13.64 -18.62 -10.46
N LEU A 24 13.40 -17.35 -10.12
CA LEU A 24 13.02 -16.36 -11.11
C LEU A 24 14.08 -16.24 -12.21
N GLU A 25 13.69 -15.71 -13.38
CA GLU A 25 14.64 -15.41 -14.45
C GLU A 25 15.80 -14.53 -13.95
N ALA A 26 17.02 -14.79 -14.40
CA ALA A 26 18.23 -14.14 -13.89
C ALA A 26 18.16 -12.60 -13.87
N HIS A 27 17.54 -11.99 -14.89
CA HIS A 27 17.37 -10.54 -14.94
C HIS A 27 16.42 -10.01 -13.86
N ARG A 28 15.38 -10.77 -13.48
CA ARG A 28 14.46 -10.43 -12.37
C ARG A 28 15.16 -10.59 -11.03
N GLN A 29 15.91 -11.69 -10.84
CA GLN A 29 16.72 -11.91 -9.63
C GLN A 29 17.72 -10.76 -9.41
N LEU A 30 18.41 -10.34 -10.48
CA LEU A 30 19.32 -9.20 -10.46
C LEU A 30 18.59 -7.92 -10.06
N ARG A 31 17.44 -7.60 -10.67
CA ARG A 31 16.64 -6.41 -10.32
C ARG A 31 16.22 -6.40 -8.85
N VAL A 32 15.66 -7.51 -8.35
CA VAL A 32 15.26 -7.62 -6.94
C VAL A 32 16.45 -7.44 -6.01
N THR A 33 17.62 -8.01 -6.37
CA THR A 33 18.86 -7.89 -5.60
C THR A 33 19.39 -6.46 -5.59
N LEU A 34 19.44 -5.79 -6.75
CA LEU A 34 19.87 -4.39 -6.87
C LEU A 34 18.96 -3.45 -6.08
N LEU A 35 17.65 -3.69 -6.10
CA LEU A 35 16.68 -2.97 -5.28
C LEU A 35 16.94 -3.17 -3.77
N ALA A 36 17.22 -4.41 -3.33
CA ALA A 36 17.58 -4.68 -1.94
C ALA A 36 18.88 -3.97 -1.53
N LEU A 37 19.91 -4.06 -2.36
CA LEU A 37 21.19 -3.38 -2.13
C LEU A 37 21.01 -1.86 -2.06
N LEU A 38 20.20 -1.28 -2.94
CA LEU A 38 19.89 0.15 -2.91
C LEU A 38 19.26 0.57 -1.58
N ALA A 39 18.26 -0.19 -1.08
CA ALA A 39 17.65 0.10 0.22
C ALA A 39 18.65 -0.02 1.37
N ILE A 40 19.45 -1.10 1.39
CA ILE A 40 20.45 -1.34 2.43
C ILE A 40 21.50 -0.22 2.42
N VAL A 41 22.05 0.11 1.25
CA VAL A 41 23.05 1.18 1.09
C VAL A 41 22.46 2.54 1.47
N ALA A 42 21.21 2.84 1.11
CA ALA A 42 20.55 4.08 1.52
C ALA A 42 20.39 4.18 3.05
N THR A 43 19.96 3.10 3.71
CA THR A 43 19.86 3.04 5.19
C THR A 43 21.22 3.20 5.87
N TRP A 44 22.25 2.51 5.39
CA TRP A 44 23.61 2.66 5.92
C TRP A 44 24.20 4.04 5.63
N GLY A 45 23.95 4.59 4.44
CA GLY A 45 24.36 5.92 4.04
C GLY A 45 23.76 7.00 4.93
N ALA A 46 22.45 6.90 5.23
CA ALA A 46 21.80 7.79 6.20
C ALA A 46 22.47 7.72 7.57
N LYS A 47 22.80 6.50 8.06
CA LYS A 47 23.52 6.31 9.32
C LYS A 47 24.92 6.93 9.34
N LEU A 48 25.66 6.77 8.25
CA LEU A 48 27.01 7.34 8.13
C LEU A 48 26.98 8.85 7.95
N SER A 49 25.89 9.39 7.36
CA SER A 49 25.72 10.82 7.14
C SER A 49 25.67 11.62 8.45
N GLY A 50 25.25 11.01 9.56
CA GLY A 50 25.26 11.62 10.90
C GLY A 50 26.64 12.12 11.36
N ARG A 51 27.73 11.67 10.72
CA ARG A 51 29.09 12.20 10.97
C ARG A 51 29.31 13.59 10.36
N TRP A 52 28.50 13.97 9.38
CA TRP A 52 28.67 15.16 8.52
C TRP A 52 27.53 16.15 8.66
N ILE A 53 26.35 15.70 9.09
CA ILE A 53 25.17 16.56 9.29
C ILE A 53 24.88 16.72 10.78
N GLY A 54 24.27 17.85 11.15
CA GLY A 54 23.90 18.10 12.53
C GLY A 54 22.84 17.12 13.05
N PRO A 55 22.77 16.85 14.37
CA PRO A 55 21.86 15.85 14.96
C PRO A 55 20.39 16.06 14.59
N HIS A 56 19.96 17.31 14.44
CA HIS A 56 18.58 17.63 14.04
C HIS A 56 18.27 17.19 12.60
N ALA A 57 19.18 17.46 11.66
CA ALA A 57 19.03 17.08 10.26
C ALA A 57 19.09 15.56 10.08
N GLU A 58 19.99 14.89 10.81
CA GLU A 58 20.05 13.42 10.86
C GLU A 58 18.71 12.85 11.32
N SER A 59 18.17 13.37 12.41
CA SER A 59 16.92 12.86 12.98
C SER A 59 15.74 13.05 12.00
N ILE A 60 15.68 14.17 11.26
CA ILE A 60 14.68 14.37 10.20
C ILE A 60 14.90 13.39 9.04
N LEU A 61 16.13 13.20 8.60
CA LEU A 61 16.44 12.24 7.54
C LEU A 61 15.92 10.85 7.90
N TRP A 62 16.16 10.40 9.14
CA TRP A 62 15.69 9.12 9.64
C TRP A 62 14.17 8.99 9.71
N ASP A 63 13.47 10.06 10.09
CA ASP A 63 12.02 10.06 10.16
C ASP A 63 11.37 9.90 8.77
N TRP A 64 12.01 10.44 7.72
CA TRP A 64 11.45 10.46 6.36
C TRP A 64 11.94 9.32 5.46
N LEU A 65 13.11 8.76 5.75
CA LEU A 65 13.73 7.71 4.95
C LEU A 65 12.82 6.49 4.73
N PRO A 66 12.09 5.95 5.73
CA PRO A 66 11.23 4.80 5.51
C PRO A 66 10.14 5.05 4.48
N GLY A 67 9.59 6.27 4.41
CA GLY A 67 8.58 6.63 3.42
C GLY A 67 9.09 6.54 1.98
N ALA A 68 10.32 6.99 1.75
CA ALA A 68 10.97 6.86 0.44
C ALA A 68 11.32 5.40 0.12
N LEU A 69 11.86 4.66 1.09
CA LEU A 69 12.28 3.27 0.90
C LEU A 69 11.10 2.29 0.80
N MET A 70 9.88 2.68 1.22
CA MET A 70 8.68 1.86 1.13
C MET A 70 8.34 1.42 -0.31
N LEU A 71 8.75 2.21 -1.31
CA LEU A 71 8.55 1.91 -2.72
C LEU A 71 9.46 0.77 -3.22
N ILE A 72 10.58 0.50 -2.56
CA ILE A 72 11.54 -0.51 -3.01
C ILE A 72 10.94 -1.92 -2.90
N PRO A 73 10.43 -2.38 -1.73
CA PRO A 73 9.72 -3.66 -1.62
C PRO A 73 8.54 -3.77 -2.59
N TYR A 74 7.82 -2.68 -2.84
CA TYR A 74 6.73 -2.67 -3.81
C TYR A 74 7.22 -3.09 -5.21
N TRP A 75 8.28 -2.48 -5.73
CA TRP A 75 8.84 -2.86 -7.04
C TRP A 75 9.52 -4.23 -7.04
N GLN A 76 10.08 -4.67 -5.91
CA GLN A 76 10.61 -6.02 -5.76
C GLN A 76 9.50 -7.06 -5.93
N VAL A 77 8.37 -6.89 -5.23
CA VAL A 77 7.19 -7.78 -5.34
C VAL A 77 6.69 -7.84 -6.78
N GLY A 78 6.70 -6.72 -7.50
CA GLY A 78 6.35 -6.69 -8.91
C GLY A 78 7.16 -7.63 -9.80
N GLN A 79 8.43 -7.92 -9.45
CA GLN A 79 9.24 -8.86 -10.22
C GLN A 79 8.76 -10.32 -10.09
N PHE A 80 7.99 -10.64 -9.06
CA PHE A 80 7.42 -11.98 -8.85
C PHE A 80 6.16 -12.23 -9.68
N PHE A 81 5.54 -11.19 -10.23
CA PHE A 81 4.42 -11.36 -11.13
C PHE A 81 4.92 -11.76 -12.52
N THR A 82 4.75 -13.02 -12.89
CA THR A 82 5.12 -13.57 -14.21
C THR A 82 3.91 -13.71 -15.13
N ALA A 83 2.82 -14.25 -14.59
CA ALA A 83 1.54 -14.39 -15.27
C ALA A 83 0.41 -14.41 -14.23
N PRO A 84 -0.81 -14.01 -14.60
CA PRO A 84 -1.99 -14.20 -13.74
C PRO A 84 -2.32 -15.69 -13.58
N ASP A 85 -2.86 -16.05 -12.42
CA ASP A 85 -3.49 -17.37 -12.19
C ASP A 85 -5.02 -17.24 -12.35
N PRO A 86 -5.61 -17.83 -13.42
CA PRO A 86 -7.05 -17.73 -13.67
C PRO A 86 -7.90 -18.36 -12.55
N ALA A 87 -7.41 -19.39 -11.86
CA ALA A 87 -8.17 -20.02 -10.79
C ALA A 87 -8.23 -19.14 -9.54
N VAL A 88 -7.13 -18.43 -9.24
CA VAL A 88 -7.09 -17.41 -8.18
C VAL A 88 -8.00 -16.24 -8.52
N GLU A 89 -7.90 -15.70 -9.74
CA GLU A 89 -8.78 -14.61 -10.21
C GLU A 89 -10.26 -15.00 -10.13
N ALA A 90 -10.63 -16.21 -10.60
CA ALA A 90 -12.01 -16.70 -10.54
C ALA A 90 -12.52 -16.83 -9.10
N ARG A 91 -11.69 -17.29 -8.17
CA ARG A 91 -12.05 -17.36 -6.73
C ARG A 91 -12.30 -15.97 -6.17
N LEU A 92 -11.42 -15.01 -6.44
CA LEU A 92 -11.56 -13.63 -5.98
C LEU A 92 -12.82 -12.97 -6.58
N SER A 93 -13.06 -13.13 -7.89
CA SER A 93 -14.28 -12.68 -8.57
C SER A 93 -15.54 -13.30 -7.96
N HIS A 94 -15.48 -14.59 -7.60
CA HIS A 94 -16.61 -15.27 -6.97
C HIS A 94 -16.94 -14.67 -5.60
N TRP A 95 -15.93 -14.43 -4.76
CA TRP A 95 -16.12 -13.74 -3.48
C TRP A 95 -16.72 -12.36 -3.63
N ASP A 96 -16.22 -11.57 -4.59
CA ASP A 96 -16.81 -10.26 -4.92
C ASP A 96 -18.29 -10.38 -5.28
N SER A 97 -18.64 -11.35 -6.14
CA SER A 97 -20.03 -11.56 -6.56
C SER A 97 -20.96 -11.89 -5.39
N ILE A 98 -20.51 -12.72 -4.44
CA ILE A 98 -21.25 -13.05 -3.22
C ILE A 98 -21.45 -11.80 -2.37
N ILE A 99 -20.39 -11.04 -2.13
CA ILE A 99 -20.45 -9.85 -1.27
C ILE A 99 -21.35 -8.79 -1.89
N PHE A 100 -21.23 -8.52 -3.19
CA PHE A 100 -22.11 -7.57 -3.87
C PHE A 100 -23.57 -8.01 -3.84
N GLN A 101 -23.84 -9.31 -4.03
CA GLN A 101 -25.20 -9.85 -3.91
C GLN A 101 -25.77 -9.65 -2.50
N GLN A 102 -24.99 -9.93 -1.45
CA GLN A 102 -25.41 -9.73 -0.05
C GLN A 102 -25.68 -8.26 0.28
N LEU A 103 -24.88 -7.34 -0.28
CA LEU A 103 -25.09 -5.89 -0.12
C LEU A 103 -26.21 -5.33 -1.02
N GLY A 104 -26.85 -6.17 -1.85
CA GLY A 104 -27.86 -5.72 -2.82
C GLY A 104 -27.29 -4.84 -3.94
N VAL A 105 -25.96 -4.76 -4.06
CA VAL A 105 -25.28 -3.98 -5.10
C VAL A 105 -25.23 -4.82 -6.36
N LYS A 106 -25.65 -4.23 -7.49
CA LYS A 106 -25.51 -4.83 -8.82
C LYS A 106 -24.51 -3.99 -9.61
N PRO A 107 -23.20 -4.28 -9.53
CA PRO A 107 -22.14 -3.49 -10.16
C PRO A 107 -22.47 -3.00 -11.57
N ALA A 108 -22.94 -3.89 -12.45
CA ALA A 108 -23.27 -3.57 -13.84
C ALA A 108 -24.53 -2.69 -14.04
N LYS A 109 -25.34 -2.51 -12.99
CA LYS A 109 -26.60 -1.74 -13.01
C LYS A 109 -26.54 -0.50 -12.12
N THR A 110 -25.55 -0.41 -11.22
CA THR A 110 -25.37 0.74 -10.33
C THR A 110 -24.81 1.91 -11.11
N ARG A 111 -25.61 2.96 -11.29
CA ARG A 111 -25.19 4.17 -11.98
C ARG A 111 -24.29 5.02 -11.09
N ILE A 112 -23.03 5.16 -11.47
CA ILE A 112 -22.08 6.07 -10.82
C ILE A 112 -22.09 7.40 -11.58
N THR A 113 -22.39 8.50 -10.88
CA THR A 113 -22.37 9.84 -11.48
C THR A 113 -20.93 10.32 -11.68
N THR A 114 -20.71 11.27 -12.58
CA THR A 114 -19.39 11.89 -12.79
C THR A 114 -18.83 12.50 -11.50
N SER A 115 -19.67 13.09 -10.66
CA SER A 115 -19.26 13.68 -9.38
C SER A 115 -18.76 12.61 -8.40
N ILE A 116 -19.50 11.50 -8.24
CA ILE A 116 -19.07 10.39 -7.39
C ILE A 116 -17.79 9.76 -7.95
N SER A 117 -17.70 9.56 -9.26
CA SER A 117 -16.48 9.06 -9.90
C SER A 117 -15.28 9.98 -9.68
N THR A 118 -15.46 11.30 -9.81
CA THR A 118 -14.39 12.27 -9.56
C THR A 118 -13.94 12.22 -8.11
N TYR A 119 -14.88 12.17 -7.17
CA TYR A 119 -14.58 12.01 -5.75
C TYR A 119 -13.80 10.74 -5.46
N LEU A 120 -14.25 9.59 -5.96
CA LEU A 120 -13.57 8.31 -5.74
C LEU A 120 -12.18 8.28 -6.38
N GLU A 121 -12.00 8.84 -7.57
CA GLU A 121 -10.69 8.92 -8.20
C GLU A 121 -9.75 9.88 -7.45
N LEU A 122 -10.27 10.99 -6.89
CA LEU A 122 -9.49 11.85 -5.99
C LEU A 122 -9.12 11.12 -4.70
N ALA A 123 -10.06 10.36 -4.12
CA ALA A 123 -9.79 9.54 -2.95
C ALA A 123 -8.72 8.49 -3.25
N TYR A 124 -8.77 7.81 -4.39
CA TYR A 124 -7.72 6.88 -4.81
C TYR A 124 -6.37 7.59 -5.01
N LEU A 125 -6.35 8.79 -5.59
CA LEU A 125 -5.14 9.59 -5.74
C LEU A 125 -4.49 9.95 -4.39
N LEU A 126 -5.29 10.07 -3.32
CA LEU A 126 -4.77 10.32 -1.97
C LEU A 126 -3.92 9.17 -1.41
N VAL A 127 -3.98 7.97 -1.99
CA VAL A 127 -3.08 6.85 -1.59
C VAL A 127 -1.61 7.27 -1.61
N TYR A 128 -1.19 8.08 -2.59
CA TYR A 128 0.21 8.48 -2.74
C TYR A 128 0.68 9.45 -1.64
N PRO A 129 -0.05 10.55 -1.34
CA PRO A 129 0.35 11.47 -0.29
C PRO A 129 -0.11 11.11 1.12
N LEU A 130 -1.07 10.19 1.34
CA LEU A 130 -1.65 10.01 2.69
C LEU A 130 -0.62 9.59 3.74
N VAL A 131 0.28 8.67 3.41
CA VAL A 131 1.35 8.25 4.33
C VAL A 131 2.29 9.41 4.69
N PRO A 132 2.92 10.13 3.72
CA PRO A 132 3.75 11.28 4.09
C PRO A 132 2.96 12.41 4.76
N LEU A 133 1.68 12.62 4.44
CA LEU A 133 0.82 13.54 5.18
C LEU A 133 0.63 13.13 6.64
N GLY A 134 0.56 11.83 6.93
CA GLY A 134 0.51 11.30 8.30
C GLY A 134 1.78 11.64 9.07
N LEU A 135 2.94 11.54 8.44
CA LEU A 135 4.20 11.98 9.04
C LEU A 135 4.22 13.50 9.27
N ILE A 136 3.78 14.30 8.29
CA ILE A 136 3.64 15.77 8.45
C ILE A 136 2.72 16.11 9.62
N ALA A 137 1.61 15.39 9.77
CA ALA A 137 0.68 15.56 10.86
C ALA A 137 1.35 15.38 12.23
N LEU A 138 2.22 14.37 12.39
CA LEU A 138 2.98 14.18 13.64
C LEU A 138 3.92 15.34 13.92
N TYR A 139 4.59 15.88 12.90
CA TYR A 139 5.45 17.06 13.05
C TYR A 139 4.63 18.30 13.42
N ALA A 140 3.54 18.57 12.70
CA ALA A 140 2.71 19.75 12.89
C ALA A 140 2.02 19.78 14.27
N THR A 141 1.79 18.62 14.87
CA THR A 141 1.16 18.47 16.19
C THR A 141 2.16 18.31 17.33
N GLY A 142 3.48 18.37 17.06
CA GLY A 142 4.52 18.19 18.07
C GLY A 142 4.67 16.74 18.56
N LEU A 143 4.07 15.77 17.87
CA LEU A 143 4.08 14.34 18.19
C LEU A 143 5.22 13.57 17.51
N ARG A 144 6.32 14.27 17.21
CA ARG A 144 7.48 13.69 16.51
C ARG A 144 8.09 12.49 17.24
N SER A 145 8.01 12.42 18.56
CA SER A 145 8.46 11.26 19.34
C SER A 145 7.75 9.95 18.94
N GLN A 146 6.58 10.04 18.28
CA GLN A 146 5.77 8.89 17.86
C GLN A 146 6.05 8.42 16.42
N VAL A 147 7.01 9.02 15.71
CA VAL A 147 7.34 8.64 14.33
C VAL A 147 7.79 7.16 14.22
N SER A 148 8.52 6.65 15.22
CA SER A 148 8.91 5.24 15.24
C SER A 148 7.69 4.31 15.33
N PHE A 149 6.74 4.62 16.21
CA PHE A 149 5.49 3.87 16.33
C PHE A 149 4.68 3.91 15.02
N TYR A 150 4.57 5.09 14.41
CA TYR A 150 3.91 5.28 13.11
C TYR A 150 4.50 4.36 12.03
N TRP A 151 5.82 4.35 11.87
CA TRP A 151 6.46 3.52 10.85
C TRP A 151 6.40 2.04 11.17
N ILE A 152 6.48 1.62 12.43
CA ILE A 152 6.31 0.22 12.81
C ILE A 152 4.95 -0.29 12.32
N VAL A 153 3.87 0.46 12.58
CA VAL A 153 2.52 0.04 12.19
C VAL A 153 2.35 0.09 10.67
N VAL A 154 2.75 1.19 10.02
CA VAL A 154 2.58 1.38 8.56
C VAL A 154 3.41 0.38 7.76
N LEU A 155 4.70 0.24 8.05
CA LEU A 155 5.58 -0.67 7.30
C LEU A 155 5.18 -2.12 7.52
N SER A 156 4.86 -2.53 8.74
CA SER A 156 4.47 -3.92 9.03
C SER A 156 3.19 -4.29 8.29
N ALA A 157 2.14 -3.45 8.36
CA ALA A 157 0.90 -3.70 7.64
C ALA A 157 1.13 -3.79 6.13
N THR A 158 1.93 -2.87 5.57
CA THR A 158 2.26 -2.83 4.14
C THR A 158 3.05 -4.06 3.69
N TYR A 159 4.08 -4.45 4.44
CA TYR A 159 5.00 -5.51 4.04
C TYR A 159 4.44 -6.91 4.25
N ILE A 160 3.52 -7.07 5.20
CA ILE A 160 2.70 -8.29 5.27
C ILE A 160 1.92 -8.44 3.96
N CYS A 161 1.23 -7.40 3.48
CA CYS A 161 0.51 -7.45 2.19
C CYS A 161 1.44 -7.80 1.01
N PHE A 162 2.65 -7.24 0.98
CA PHE A 162 3.66 -7.58 -0.01
C PHE A 162 4.09 -9.05 0.04
N GLY A 163 4.29 -9.61 1.24
CA GLY A 163 4.62 -11.02 1.42
C GLY A 163 3.52 -11.95 0.88
N PHE A 164 2.25 -11.66 1.17
CA PHE A 164 1.12 -12.42 0.64
C PHE A 164 1.00 -12.32 -0.88
N THR A 165 1.33 -11.17 -1.46
CA THR A 165 1.24 -10.94 -2.91
C THR A 165 2.10 -11.93 -3.70
N LEU A 166 3.20 -12.42 -3.12
CA LEU A 166 4.02 -13.46 -3.73
C LEU A 166 3.20 -14.73 -4.03
N ALA A 167 2.20 -15.06 -3.23
CA ALA A 167 1.39 -16.27 -3.39
C ALA A 167 0.11 -16.05 -4.23
N ILE A 168 -0.24 -14.80 -4.56
CA ILE A 168 -1.54 -14.46 -5.15
C ILE A 168 -1.32 -13.63 -6.43
N PRO A 169 -0.94 -14.27 -7.55
CA PRO A 169 -0.74 -13.58 -8.81
C PRO A 169 -2.08 -13.29 -9.49
N ALA A 170 -2.63 -12.10 -9.24
CA ALA A 170 -3.89 -11.67 -9.82
C ALA A 170 -3.77 -10.30 -10.50
N ARG A 171 -4.62 -10.07 -11.51
CA ARG A 171 -4.82 -8.77 -12.13
C ARG A 171 -5.92 -7.98 -11.44
N PRO A 172 -5.91 -6.64 -11.56
CA PRO A 172 -6.97 -5.82 -11.00
C PRO A 172 -8.29 -6.06 -11.74
N PRO A 173 -9.44 -6.08 -11.02
CA PRO A 173 -10.75 -6.34 -11.61
C PRO A 173 -11.06 -5.54 -12.88
N ARG A 174 -10.66 -4.26 -12.93
CA ARG A 174 -10.87 -3.35 -14.08
C ARG A 174 -10.28 -3.83 -15.41
N THR A 175 -9.38 -4.81 -15.38
CA THR A 175 -8.75 -5.39 -16.58
C THR A 175 -9.43 -6.68 -17.05
N LEU A 176 -10.34 -7.23 -16.25
CA LEU A 176 -11.03 -8.48 -16.52
C LEU A 176 -12.34 -8.24 -17.30
N SER A 177 -12.68 -9.16 -18.20
CA SER A 177 -13.89 -9.09 -19.02
C SER A 177 -15.18 -9.11 -18.19
N GLU A 178 -15.17 -9.85 -17.08
CA GLU A 178 -16.31 -10.01 -16.16
C GLU A 178 -16.72 -8.67 -15.51
N TYR A 179 -15.76 -7.76 -15.34
CA TYR A 179 -15.97 -6.44 -14.74
C TYR A 179 -16.22 -5.33 -15.78
N LYS A 180 -16.36 -5.65 -17.08
CA LYS A 180 -16.63 -4.65 -18.13
C LYS A 180 -17.91 -3.84 -17.88
N GLY A 181 -18.89 -4.37 -17.16
CA GLY A 181 -20.10 -3.64 -16.77
C GLY A 181 -19.87 -2.62 -15.64
N PHE A 182 -18.75 -2.71 -14.93
CA PHE A 182 -18.42 -1.86 -13.78
C PHE A 182 -17.51 -0.71 -14.22
N GLN A 183 -18.05 0.21 -15.02
CA GLN A 183 -17.28 1.33 -15.55
C GLN A 183 -17.70 2.63 -14.89
N MET A 184 -16.80 3.19 -14.09
CA MET A 184 -16.89 4.58 -13.71
C MET A 184 -16.77 5.48 -14.96
N PRO A 185 -17.56 6.56 -15.05
CA PRO A 185 -17.46 7.55 -16.12
C PRO A 185 -16.01 8.03 -16.33
N PRO A 186 -15.62 8.37 -17.57
CA PRO A 186 -14.32 8.97 -17.81
C PRO A 186 -14.24 10.36 -17.15
N THR A 187 -13.15 10.61 -16.43
CA THR A 187 -12.83 11.91 -15.82
C THR A 187 -11.35 12.24 -16.02
N ARG A 188 -10.98 13.52 -15.90
CA ARG A 188 -9.56 13.94 -15.96
C ARG A 188 -8.74 13.32 -14.82
N VAL A 189 -9.32 13.19 -13.63
CA VAL A 189 -8.67 12.56 -12.48
C VAL A 189 -8.42 11.07 -12.73
N ARG A 190 -9.39 10.36 -13.32
CA ARG A 190 -9.21 8.96 -13.75
C ARG A 190 -8.10 8.81 -14.79
N ALA A 191 -7.99 9.74 -15.74
CA ALA A 191 -6.91 9.75 -16.72
C ALA A 191 -5.55 9.90 -16.03
N LEU A 192 -5.43 10.83 -15.07
CA LEU A 192 -4.22 11.00 -14.26
C LEU A 192 -3.88 9.74 -13.44
N ASN A 193 -4.85 9.14 -12.74
CA ASN A 193 -4.62 7.91 -11.99
C ASN A 193 -4.12 6.77 -12.90
N ARG A 194 -4.71 6.64 -14.10
CA ARG A 194 -4.24 5.66 -15.09
C ARG A 194 -2.84 5.96 -15.58
N GLU A 195 -2.50 7.23 -15.80
CA GLU A 195 -1.16 7.64 -16.21
C GLU A 195 -0.11 7.26 -15.16
N ILE A 196 -0.39 7.55 -13.89
CA ILE A 196 0.50 7.14 -12.78
C ILE A 196 0.61 5.62 -12.74
N LEU A 197 -0.51 4.90 -12.83
CA LEU A 197 -0.51 3.44 -12.80
C LEU A 197 0.28 2.83 -13.96
N ASN A 198 0.18 3.39 -15.17
CA ASN A 198 0.90 2.87 -16.33
C ASN A 198 2.43 3.00 -16.19
N HIS A 199 2.92 3.99 -15.44
CA HIS A 199 4.35 4.28 -15.32
C HIS A 199 4.99 3.80 -14.01
N ALA A 200 4.24 3.85 -12.90
CA ALA A 200 4.80 3.61 -11.57
C ALA A 200 4.35 2.26 -10.97
N SER A 201 3.28 1.65 -11.50
CA SER A 201 2.73 0.41 -10.95
C SER A 201 3.46 -0.84 -11.43
N ILE A 202 3.39 -1.90 -10.63
CA ILE A 202 3.83 -3.25 -10.97
C ILE A 202 2.91 -3.99 -11.97
N GLN A 203 1.86 -3.34 -12.47
CA GLN A 203 0.86 -3.89 -13.42
C GLN A 203 0.09 -5.12 -12.93
N ALA A 204 0.21 -5.45 -11.65
CA ALA A 204 -0.51 -6.49 -10.93
C ALA A 204 -1.14 -5.90 -9.66
N ILE A 205 -2.09 -6.60 -9.06
CA ILE A 205 -2.53 -6.22 -7.72
C ILE A 205 -1.55 -6.71 -6.68
N THR A 206 -1.42 -5.93 -5.61
CA THR A 206 -1.00 -6.47 -4.32
C THR A 206 -2.23 -7.10 -3.67
N CYS A 207 -2.19 -8.39 -3.38
CA CYS A 207 -3.27 -9.06 -2.65
C CYS A 207 -2.70 -9.63 -1.36
N PRO A 208 -3.10 -9.12 -0.18
CA PRO A 208 -4.10 -8.06 0.09
C PRO A 208 -3.68 -6.64 -0.36
N SER A 209 -4.63 -5.70 -0.40
CA SER A 209 -4.37 -4.32 -0.83
C SER A 209 -3.41 -3.55 0.09
N ALA A 210 -2.16 -3.36 -0.34
CA ALA A 210 -1.17 -2.57 0.39
C ALA A 210 -1.55 -1.09 0.51
N HIS A 211 -2.32 -0.55 -0.45
CA HIS A 211 -2.84 0.82 -0.40
C HIS A 211 -3.81 1.00 0.77
N VAL A 212 -4.75 0.05 0.95
CA VAL A 212 -5.71 0.10 2.06
C VAL A 212 -5.00 -0.17 3.38
N ALA A 213 -4.12 -1.16 3.43
CA ALA A 213 -3.39 -1.51 4.65
C ALA A 213 -2.56 -0.32 5.17
N SER A 214 -1.77 0.31 4.30
CA SER A 214 -0.91 1.45 4.68
C SER A 214 -1.73 2.70 5.05
N ALA A 215 -2.79 3.00 4.29
CA ALA A 215 -3.68 4.13 4.56
C ALA A 215 -4.41 3.97 5.90
N LEU A 216 -4.98 2.79 6.16
CA LEU A 216 -5.69 2.52 7.40
C LEU A 216 -4.74 2.45 8.59
N ALA A 217 -3.57 1.82 8.45
CA ALA A 217 -2.52 1.82 9.46
C ALA A 217 -2.11 3.24 9.88
N ALA A 218 -1.85 4.11 8.90
CA ALA A 218 -1.54 5.51 9.15
C ALA A 218 -2.69 6.20 9.90
N ALA A 219 -3.92 6.04 9.42
CA ALA A 219 -5.09 6.65 10.05
C ALA A 219 -5.33 6.19 11.50
N LEU A 220 -5.15 4.89 11.78
CA LEU A 220 -5.29 4.31 13.11
C LEU A 220 -4.26 4.90 14.10
N VAL A 221 -3.01 5.05 13.67
CA VAL A 221 -1.99 5.72 14.50
C VAL A 221 -2.36 7.18 14.76
N ILE A 222 -2.75 7.93 13.72
CA ILE A 222 -3.07 9.36 13.90
C ILE A 222 -4.32 9.54 14.76
N VAL A 223 -5.36 8.69 14.65
CA VAL A 223 -6.56 8.82 15.52
C VAL A 223 -6.27 8.42 16.96
N HIS A 224 -5.39 7.45 17.17
CA HIS A 224 -4.93 7.07 18.50
C HIS A 224 -4.19 8.22 19.21
N LEU A 225 -3.37 8.96 18.46
CA LEU A 225 -2.53 10.02 19.00
C LEU A 225 -3.23 11.41 19.00
N HIS A 226 -4.11 11.66 18.05
CA HIS A 226 -4.79 12.94 17.86
C HIS A 226 -6.17 12.76 17.17
N THR A 227 -7.22 12.56 17.98
CA THR A 227 -8.57 12.14 17.55
C THR A 227 -9.15 12.92 16.36
N TRP A 228 -9.14 14.25 16.39
CA TRP A 228 -9.74 15.08 15.33
C TRP A 228 -9.05 14.90 13.98
N LEU A 229 -7.74 15.13 13.95
CA LEU A 229 -6.92 14.92 12.75
C LEU A 229 -7.03 13.47 12.26
N GLY A 230 -6.94 12.51 13.15
CA GLY A 230 -7.07 11.10 12.80
C GLY A 230 -8.45 10.71 12.25
N THR A 231 -9.51 11.41 12.63
CA THR A 231 -10.84 11.20 12.05
C THR A 231 -10.88 11.59 10.57
N PHE A 232 -10.19 12.68 10.19
CA PHE A 232 -10.01 13.03 8.77
C PHE A 232 -9.18 11.99 8.01
N PHE A 233 -8.11 11.47 8.62
CA PHE A 233 -7.32 10.39 8.02
C PHE A 233 -8.12 9.09 7.88
N LEU A 234 -8.94 8.73 8.87
CA LEU A 234 -9.83 7.56 8.79
C LEU A 234 -10.84 7.73 7.67
N TRP A 235 -11.48 8.90 7.56
CA TRP A 235 -12.39 9.19 6.46
C TRP A 235 -11.69 9.08 5.10
N ALA A 236 -10.46 9.58 4.97
CA ALA A 236 -9.66 9.43 3.75
C ALA A 236 -9.32 7.96 3.47
N ALA A 237 -8.92 7.18 4.49
CA ALA A 237 -8.59 5.76 4.36
C ALA A 237 -9.81 4.91 3.94
N PHE A 238 -10.99 5.16 4.53
CA PHE A 238 -12.23 4.49 4.10
C PHE A 238 -12.65 4.91 2.68
N SER A 239 -12.42 6.16 2.32
CA SER A 239 -12.68 6.65 0.95
C SER A 239 -11.73 6.02 -0.07
N ILE A 240 -10.46 5.81 0.29
CA ILE A 240 -9.49 5.03 -0.50
C ILE A 240 -9.98 3.59 -0.65
N ALA A 241 -10.38 2.93 0.44
CA ALA A 241 -10.88 1.55 0.39
C ALA A 241 -12.09 1.44 -0.55
N ALA A 242 -13.08 2.33 -0.40
CA ALA A 242 -14.23 2.38 -1.30
C ALA A 242 -13.81 2.64 -2.75
N ALA A 243 -12.89 3.58 -2.99
CA ALA A 243 -12.40 3.91 -4.33
C ALA A 243 -11.62 2.75 -4.98
N THR A 244 -10.88 1.96 -4.20
CA THR A 244 -10.14 0.80 -4.72
C THR A 244 -11.09 -0.29 -5.24
N ILE A 245 -12.18 -0.54 -4.51
CA ILE A 245 -13.24 -1.48 -4.91
C ILE A 245 -13.98 -0.91 -6.11
N VAL A 246 -14.54 0.30 -5.99
CA VAL A 246 -15.42 0.90 -7.01
C VAL A 246 -14.68 1.24 -8.30
N GLY A 247 -13.39 1.56 -8.20
CA GLY A 247 -12.53 1.78 -9.36
C GLY A 247 -12.08 0.49 -10.05
N GLY A 248 -12.36 -0.68 -9.46
CA GLY A 248 -11.88 -1.97 -9.92
C GLY A 248 -10.36 -2.11 -9.83
N TYR A 249 -9.73 -1.39 -8.89
CA TYR A 249 -8.29 -1.49 -8.62
C TYR A 249 -7.97 -2.72 -7.77
N HIS A 250 -8.94 -3.18 -6.97
CA HIS A 250 -8.81 -4.24 -5.99
C HIS A 250 -10.13 -5.01 -5.84
N TYR A 251 -10.03 -6.28 -5.46
CA TYR A 251 -11.18 -7.11 -5.09
C TYR A 251 -11.65 -6.75 -3.67
N VAL A 252 -12.93 -6.93 -3.37
CA VAL A 252 -13.47 -6.65 -2.03
C VAL A 252 -12.78 -7.51 -0.97
N ALA A 253 -12.54 -8.79 -1.27
CA ALA A 253 -11.87 -9.71 -0.35
C ALA A 253 -10.44 -9.24 0.00
N ASP A 254 -9.72 -8.69 -0.97
CA ASP A 254 -8.35 -8.21 -0.76
C ASP A 254 -8.32 -6.93 0.11
N VAL A 255 -9.35 -6.09 0.01
CA VAL A 255 -9.52 -4.85 0.78
C VAL A 255 -9.89 -5.17 2.22
N LEU A 256 -10.80 -6.12 2.43
CA LEU A 256 -11.21 -6.56 3.76
C LEU A 256 -10.04 -7.22 4.51
N LEU A 257 -9.27 -8.09 3.83
CA LEU A 257 -8.10 -8.73 4.44
C LEU A 257 -7.00 -7.70 4.75
N ALA A 258 -6.79 -6.71 3.88
CA ALA A 258 -5.87 -5.60 4.16
C ALA A 258 -6.28 -4.77 5.38
N ALA A 259 -7.57 -4.46 5.50
CA ALA A 259 -8.10 -3.75 6.66
C ALA A 259 -7.92 -4.55 7.96
N LEU A 260 -8.17 -5.87 7.92
CA LEU A 260 -7.93 -6.76 9.05
C LEU A 260 -6.45 -6.78 9.45
N ILE A 261 -5.53 -6.88 8.48
CA ILE A 261 -4.09 -6.83 8.74
C ILE A 261 -3.70 -5.52 9.43
N ALA A 262 -4.17 -4.38 8.92
CA ALA A 262 -3.87 -3.07 9.52
C ALA A 262 -4.38 -2.97 10.97
N LEU A 263 -5.61 -3.44 11.23
CA LEU A 263 -6.20 -3.47 12.57
C LEU A 263 -5.40 -4.36 13.53
N LEU A 264 -5.01 -5.57 13.09
CA LEU A 264 -4.24 -6.51 13.91
C LEU A 264 -2.85 -5.98 14.21
N VAL A 265 -2.15 -5.45 13.21
CA VAL A 265 -0.81 -4.86 13.37
C VAL A 265 -0.88 -3.67 14.33
N PHE A 266 -1.86 -2.78 14.15
CA PHE A 266 -2.06 -1.64 15.04
C PHE A 266 -2.35 -2.08 16.47
N ALA A 267 -3.24 -3.06 16.65
CA ALA A 267 -3.57 -3.58 17.98
C ALA A 267 -2.33 -4.16 18.66
N ILE A 268 -1.59 -5.05 18.00
CA ILE A 268 -0.37 -5.66 18.53
C ILE A 268 0.65 -4.58 18.91
N ALA A 269 0.92 -3.63 18.01
CA ALA A 269 1.89 -2.57 18.25
C ALA A 269 1.46 -1.62 19.38
N SER A 270 0.17 -1.44 19.63
CA SER A 270 -0.35 -0.59 20.71
C SER A 270 -0.21 -1.23 22.11
N PHE A 271 0.03 -2.54 22.19
CA PHE A 271 0.24 -3.27 23.45
C PHE A 271 1.73 -3.51 23.77
N MET A 272 2.65 -3.10 22.90
CA MET A 272 4.11 -3.23 23.07
C MET A 272 4.71 -1.97 23.69
#